data_AF-A0A4U9D0R1-F1
#
_entry.id   AF-A0A4U9D0R1-F1
#
_cell.length_a   1.000
_cell.length_b   1.000
_cell.length_c   1.000
_cell.angle_alpha   90.00
_cell.angle_beta   90.00
_cell.angle_gamma   90.00
#
_symmetry.space_group_name_H-M   'P 1'
#
loop_
_entity.id
_entity.type
_entity.pdbx_description
1 polymer ?
#
loop_
_entity_poly.entity_id
_entity_poly.type
_entity_poly.pdbx_seq_one_letter_code
_entity_poly.pdbx_strand_id
1 'polypeptide(L)'
;MKQSIVKWLFELNAKQREVLARRFGLLGYEAATLEDVGREIGLTRERVRQIQVEGLRPPAGNPAGSGAEHRSAIPRIRHFS
;
A
#
# COMPACT_ATOMS: atom_id res chain seq x y z
N MET A 1 -5.02 15.31 -0.82
CA MET A 1 -3.95 14.29 -0.97
C MET A 1 -4.32 12.87 -0.50
N LYS A 2 -5.11 12.66 0.58
CA LYS A 2 -5.47 11.30 1.05
C LYS A 2 -6.42 10.50 0.14
N GLN A 3 -7.18 11.16 -0.75
CA GLN A 3 -8.21 10.50 -1.57
C GLN A 3 -7.64 9.59 -2.68
N SER A 4 -6.48 9.93 -3.24
CA SER A 4 -5.88 9.16 -4.34
C SER A 4 -5.43 7.76 -3.90
N ILE A 5 -4.96 7.64 -2.65
CA ILE A 5 -4.53 6.36 -2.06
C ILE A 5 -5.73 5.42 -1.87
N VAL A 6 -6.87 5.95 -1.41
CA VAL A 6 -8.09 5.14 -1.22
C VAL A 6 -8.60 4.62 -2.55
N LYS A 7 -8.66 5.46 -3.60
CA LYS A 7 -9.09 5.03 -4.94
C LYS A 7 -8.18 3.93 -5.50
N TRP A 8 -6.87 4.07 -5.33
CA TRP A 8 -5.91 3.06 -5.75
C TRP A 8 -6.00 1.75 -4.96
N LEU A 9 -6.23 1.83 -3.66
CA LEU A 9 -6.55 0.67 -2.81
C LEU A 9 -7.80 -0.08 -3.29
N PHE A 10 -8.75 0.63 -3.90
CA PHE A 10 -9.93 0.00 -4.49
C PHE A 10 -9.63 -0.78 -5.79
N GLU A 11 -8.54 -0.47 -6.49
CA GLU A 11 -8.07 -1.25 -7.65
C GLU A 11 -7.29 -2.51 -7.25
N LEU A 12 -6.82 -2.57 -6.00
CA LEU A 12 -6.16 -3.76 -5.45
C LEU A 12 -7.16 -4.82 -5.00
N ASN A 13 -6.71 -6.08 -5.01
CA ASN A 13 -7.49 -7.19 -4.48
C ASN A 13 -7.87 -6.96 -3.01
N ALA A 14 -9.03 -7.46 -2.59
CA ALA A 14 -9.54 -7.29 -1.22
C ALA A 14 -8.49 -7.63 -0.14
N LYS A 15 -7.72 -8.71 -0.35
CA LYS A 15 -6.66 -9.14 0.57
C LYS A 15 -5.46 -8.18 0.61
N GLN A 16 -5.11 -7.59 -0.53
CA GLN A 16 -4.02 -6.60 -0.62
C GLN A 16 -4.45 -5.26 -0.02
N ARG A 17 -5.68 -4.83 -0.30
CA ARG A 17 -6.31 -3.66 0.31
C ARG A 17 -6.32 -3.76 1.82
N GLU A 18 -6.71 -4.90 2.36
CA GLU A 18 -6.79 -5.10 3.81
C GLU A 18 -5.41 -5.05 4.47
N VAL A 19 -4.40 -5.71 3.88
CA VAL A 19 -3.00 -5.63 4.32
C VAL A 19 -2.53 -4.18 4.38
N LEU A 20 -2.73 -3.43 3.30
CA LEU A 20 -2.28 -2.05 3.21
C LEU A 20 -3.09 -1.15 4.15
N ALA A 21 -4.41 -1.36 4.26
CA ALA A 21 -5.25 -0.57 5.14
C ALA A 21 -4.82 -0.71 6.60
N ARG A 22 -4.59 -1.94 7.08
CA ARG A 22 -4.05 -2.18 8.43
C ARG A 22 -2.63 -1.65 8.58
N ARG A 23 -1.77 -1.84 7.58
CA ARG A 23 -0.37 -1.39 7.67
C ARG A 23 -0.22 0.13 7.71
N PHE A 24 -1.07 0.86 7.00
CA PHE A 24 -1.01 2.31 6.90
C PHE A 24 -2.02 3.03 7.82
N GLY A 25 -2.81 2.29 8.59
CA GLY A 25 -3.87 2.85 9.42
C GLY A 25 -4.94 3.58 8.60
N LEU A 26 -5.39 2.96 7.51
CA LEU A 26 -6.41 3.49 6.60
C LEU A 26 -7.73 2.76 6.83
N LEU A 27 -8.84 3.32 6.33
CA LEU A 27 -10.19 2.74 6.45
C LEU A 27 -10.65 2.52 7.92
N GLY A 28 -10.09 3.26 8.87
CA GLY A 28 -10.44 3.15 10.29
C GLY A 28 -9.62 2.11 11.06
N TYR A 29 -8.64 1.46 10.43
CA TYR A 29 -7.66 0.65 11.13
C TYR A 29 -6.55 1.51 11.74
N GLU A 30 -5.91 1.00 12.79
CA GLU A 30 -4.64 1.57 13.29
C GLU A 30 -3.46 1.03 12.49
N ALA A 31 -2.38 1.82 12.40
CA ALA A 31 -1.18 1.41 11.68
C ALA A 31 -0.47 0.28 12.43
N ALA A 32 -0.48 -0.92 11.85
CA ALA A 32 0.10 -2.12 12.42
C ALA A 32 1.40 -2.54 11.72
N THR A 33 2.23 -3.33 12.42
CA THR A 33 3.50 -3.84 11.87
C THR A 33 3.25 -4.96 10.85
N LEU A 34 4.24 -5.28 10.01
CA LEU A 34 4.14 -6.41 9.08
C LEU A 34 3.85 -7.74 9.77
N GLU A 35 4.34 -7.88 11.01
CA GLU A 35 4.18 -9.08 11.82
C GLU A 35 2.78 -9.15 12.45
N ASP A 36 2.29 -8.04 13.01
CA ASP A 36 0.94 -7.95 13.55
C ASP A 36 -0.11 -8.14 12.47
N VAL A 37 0.04 -7.45 11.34
CA VAL A 37 -0.84 -7.64 10.18
C VAL A 37 -0.79 -9.10 9.75
N GLY A 38 0.40 -9.69 9.59
CA GLY A 38 0.53 -11.11 9.24
C GLY A 38 -0.22 -12.03 10.19
N ARG A 39 -0.07 -11.81 11.50
CA ARG A 39 -0.74 -12.61 12.53
C ARG A 39 -2.26 -12.49 12.47
N GLU A 40 -2.80 -11.31 12.23
CA GLU A 40 -4.26 -11.07 12.23
C GLU A 40 -4.98 -11.65 11.01
N ILE A 41 -4.38 -11.58 9.82
CA ILE A 41 -4.98 -12.09 8.56
C ILE A 41 -4.44 -13.48 8.15
N GLY A 42 -3.64 -14.12 9.02
CA GLY A 42 -3.08 -15.45 8.77
C GLY A 42 -2.09 -15.49 7.60
N LEU A 43 -1.30 -14.43 7.42
CA LEU A 43 -0.24 -14.35 6.43
C LEU A 43 1.13 -14.34 7.10
N THR A 44 2.14 -14.87 6.41
CA THR A 44 3.52 -14.71 6.86
C THR A 44 3.96 -13.25 6.70
N ARG A 45 4.85 -12.79 7.58
CA ARG A 45 5.46 -11.44 7.49
C ARG A 45 5.99 -11.14 6.09
N GLU A 46 6.61 -12.14 5.45
CA GLU A 46 7.14 -11.98 4.09
C GLU A 46 6.01 -11.85 3.05
N ARG A 47 4.90 -12.56 3.20
CA ARG A 47 3.74 -12.39 2.31
C ARG A 47 3.13 -10.99 2.43
N VAL A 48 3.06 -10.43 3.63
CA VAL A 48 2.61 -9.05 3.87
C VAL A 48 3.56 -8.05 3.21
N ARG A 49 4.87 -8.28 3.30
CA ARG A 49 5.88 -7.44 2.62
C ARG A 49 5.77 -7.51 1.10
N GLN A 50 5.58 -8.69 0.53
CA GLN A 50 5.38 -8.86 -0.92
C GLN A 50 4.14 -8.08 -1.37
N ILE A 51 3.00 -8.27 -0.69
CA ILE A 51 1.76 -7.53 -0.95
C ILE A 51 1.96 -6.02 -0.87
N GLN A 52 2.73 -5.55 0.09
CA GLN A 52 3.05 -4.14 0.20
C GLN A 52 3.84 -3.64 -1.02
N VAL A 53 4.85 -4.37 -1.48
CA VAL A 53 5.65 -3.98 -2.65
C VAL A 53 4.81 -4.07 -3.93
N GLU A 54 4.02 -5.14 -4.09
CA GLU A 54 3.09 -5.33 -5.20
C GLU A 54 2.05 -4.21 -5.24
N GLY A 55 1.46 -3.86 -4.10
CA GLY A 55 0.48 -2.80 -3.98
C GLY A 55 1.08 -1.39 -4.00
N LEU A 56 2.39 -1.24 -3.81
CA LEU A 56 3.11 0.03 -4.00
C LEU A 56 3.67 0.19 -5.42
N ARG A 57 3.65 -0.86 -6.23
CA ARG A 57 4.04 -0.80 -7.64
C ARG A 57 2.84 -0.27 -8.42
N PRO A 58 2.92 0.95 -8.99
CA PRO A 58 1.90 1.38 -9.94
C PRO A 58 1.83 0.33 -11.06
N PRO A 59 0.66 0.04 -11.65
CA PRO A 59 0.58 -0.80 -12.83
C PRO A 59 1.48 -0.18 -13.90
N ALA A 60 2.66 -0.75 -14.09
CA ALA A 60 3.64 -0.29 -15.06
C ALA A 60 3.09 -0.67 -16.43
N GLY A 61 2.36 0.26 -17.04
CA GLY A 61 1.60 -0.02 -18.26
C GLY A 61 1.04 1.22 -18.96
N ASN A 62 1.76 2.35 -18.98
CA ASN A 62 1.76 3.22 -20.16
C ASN A 62 3.04 4.08 -20.23
N PRO A 63 4.01 3.79 -21.14
CA PRO A 63 5.12 4.69 -21.43
C PRO A 63 4.80 5.81 -22.44
N ALA A 64 3.56 5.99 -22.88
CA ALA A 64 3.18 7.02 -23.85
C ALA A 64 2.11 7.96 -23.28
N GLY A 65 2.53 9.15 -22.87
CA GLY A 65 1.61 10.18 -22.38
C GLY A 65 2.32 11.31 -21.67
N SER A 66 3.01 12.12 -22.45
CA SER A 66 3.26 13.56 -22.28
C SER A 66 2.93 14.19 -20.93
N GLY A 67 3.93 14.90 -20.40
CA GLY A 67 3.68 16.10 -19.63
C GLY A 67 3.67 15.89 -18.12
N ALA A 68 4.80 16.26 -17.54
CA ALA A 68 4.84 17.24 -16.47
C ALA A 68 4.43 16.79 -15.04
N GLU A 69 5.41 16.92 -14.14
CA GLU A 69 5.27 17.47 -12.79
C GLU A 69 4.22 16.89 -11.82
N HIS A 70 4.49 15.71 -11.26
CA HIS A 70 4.12 15.46 -9.85
C HIS A 70 4.96 14.33 -9.23
N ARG A 71 6.26 14.58 -9.07
CA ARG A 71 7.11 13.77 -8.18
C ARG A 71 6.84 14.16 -6.73
N SER A 72 5.66 13.88 -6.22
CA SER A 72 5.39 13.95 -4.78
C SER A 72 4.18 13.08 -4.43
N ALA A 73 4.22 12.47 -3.24
CA ALA A 73 3.10 11.82 -2.55
C ALA A 73 2.96 10.29 -2.57
N ILE A 74 4.05 9.53 -2.62
CA ILE A 74 4.09 8.33 -1.77
C ILE A 74 5.00 8.66 -0.59
N PRO A 75 4.48 8.75 0.65
CA PRO A 75 5.32 8.96 1.82
C PRO A 75 6.35 7.84 1.85
N ARG A 76 7.62 8.20 1.73
CA ARG A 76 8.75 7.29 1.94
C ARG A 76 8.58 6.76 3.36
N ILE A 77 8.08 5.53 3.47
CA ILE A 77 7.76 4.90 4.74
C ILE A 77 9.06 4.77 5.49
N ARG A 78 9.26 5.70 6.42
CA ARG A 78 10.41 5.76 7.30
C ARG A 78 10.43 4.43 8.04
N HIS A 79 11.49 3.64 7.83
CA HIS A 79 11.72 2.45 8.63
C HIS A 79 11.78 2.91 10.08
N PHE A 80 10.76 2.56 10.85
CA PHE A 80 10.80 2.67 12.29
C PHE A 80 11.76 1.57 12.75
N SER A 81 12.95 1.99 13.16
CA SER A 81 13.83 1.22 14.04
C SER A 81 13.39 1.39 15.48
#